data_AF-A0A6S6XGK6-F1
#
_entry.id   AF-A0A6S6XGK6-F1
#
_cell.length_a   1.000
_cell.length_b   1.000
_cell.length_c   1.000
_cell.angle_alpha   90.00
_cell.angle_beta   90.00
_cell.angle_gamma   90.00
#
_symmetry.space_group_name_H-M   'P 1'
#
loop_
_entity.id
_entity.type
_entity.pdbx_description
1 polymer ?
#
loop_
_entity_poly.entity_id
_entity_poly.type
_entity_poly.pdbx_seq_one_letter_code
_entity_poly.pdbx_strand_id
1 'polypeptide(L)'
;MEYSTFFNSVTGSDGKPDRTYKAEDWDRHLKDLISNGIFAGGTNLQVTADGSGMSVVLDIGAAWINGKHYLNDQAITFPIDAADGTLNRADRIVIRLDTAGRYIRAQYKKGTFASTAVPPDLQRDADGWELCLADVSIPAGTTAITQALITDTRLDNDVCGIVTGLIDQVDTSTFYDQIASDLQHFRSTNEADFTAWVNGLKDILDDETAGNLLNLITSHTSDATVHLQAGEREKINGAVQKIPRDTLTADDYNNPSYPISYETATNSPSIAVAIGLPSGIYHIKYQSYLASGYGAQMAIELGSNYGTNLYIRNSNRLTWSAWRKVSDGGLSANTTSIASALTLSTAAPTSTLAAGKLWGVYDA
;
A
#
# COMPACT_ATOMS: atom_id res chain seq x y z
N MET A 1 37.74 9.35 -30.98
CA MET A 1 37.07 9.77 -32.21
C MET A 1 35.75 9.03 -32.29
N GLU A 2 34.68 9.74 -32.55
CA GLU A 2 33.33 9.18 -32.68
C GLU A 2 33.08 8.81 -34.14
N TYR A 3 32.41 7.68 -34.38
CA TYR A 3 32.13 7.16 -35.72
C TYR A 3 30.63 6.85 -35.85
N SER A 4 30.01 7.34 -36.92
CA SER A 4 28.62 7.04 -37.29
C SER A 4 28.60 6.61 -38.77
N THR A 5 28.10 5.40 -39.05
CA THR A 5 28.22 4.74 -40.37
C THR A 5 26.85 4.39 -40.97
N PHE A 6 26.83 4.06 -42.27
CA PHE A 6 25.67 3.66 -43.09
C PHE A 6 24.53 4.67 -43.28
N PHE A 7 24.88 5.96 -43.41
CA PHE A 7 23.98 6.93 -44.01
C PHE A 7 24.13 6.97 -45.53
N ASN A 8 23.05 7.32 -46.23
CA ASN A 8 23.10 7.56 -47.67
C ASN A 8 24.17 8.61 -47.98
N SER A 9 24.98 8.35 -49.00
CA SER A 9 25.89 9.38 -49.50
C SER A 9 25.11 10.47 -50.24
N VAL A 10 25.54 11.72 -50.05
CA VAL A 10 25.07 12.87 -50.81
C VAL A 10 26.16 13.24 -51.81
N THR A 11 25.80 13.38 -53.08
CA THR A 11 26.73 13.82 -54.12
C THR A 11 27.02 15.31 -53.95
N GLY A 12 28.29 15.65 -53.75
CA GLY A 12 28.75 17.02 -53.68
C GLY A 12 28.66 17.74 -55.03
N SER A 13 28.85 19.06 -55.02
CA SER A 13 28.93 19.89 -56.24
C SER A 13 30.07 19.50 -57.19
N ASP A 14 30.99 18.65 -56.75
CA ASP A 14 32.10 18.07 -57.51
C ASP A 14 31.75 16.73 -58.18
N GLY A 15 30.49 16.28 -58.06
CA GLY A 15 30.02 15.02 -58.63
C GLY A 15 30.51 13.77 -57.89
N LYS A 16 31.17 13.93 -56.74
CA LYS A 16 31.68 12.82 -55.93
C LYS A 16 30.80 12.59 -54.70
N PRO A 17 30.59 11.33 -54.29
CA PRO A 17 29.92 11.02 -53.03
C PRO A 17 30.72 11.56 -51.83
N ASP A 18 30.04 12.20 -50.89
CA ASP A 18 30.62 12.74 -49.64
C ASP A 18 31.16 11.66 -48.67
N ARG A 19 30.72 10.41 -48.83
CA ARG A 19 31.04 9.29 -47.94
C ARG A 19 31.54 8.09 -48.75
N THR A 20 32.67 7.53 -48.33
CA THR A 20 33.20 6.25 -48.82
C THR A 20 33.43 5.35 -47.61
N TYR A 21 32.85 4.15 -47.64
CA TYR A 21 33.03 3.16 -46.57
C TYR A 21 34.18 2.22 -46.92
N LYS A 22 34.97 1.86 -45.92
CA LYS A 22 36.06 0.90 -46.06
C LYS A 22 35.66 -0.46 -45.49
N ALA A 23 36.48 -1.47 -45.76
CA ALA A 23 36.29 -2.80 -45.16
C ALA A 23 36.27 -2.72 -43.63
N GLU A 24 37.08 -1.83 -43.05
CA GLU A 24 37.14 -1.63 -41.59
C GLU A 24 35.82 -1.10 -40.99
N ASP A 25 35.01 -0.38 -41.77
CA ASP A 25 33.69 0.07 -41.31
C ASP A 25 32.69 -1.09 -41.24
N TRP A 26 32.78 -2.02 -42.20
CA TRP A 26 32.01 -3.28 -42.20
C TRP A 26 32.47 -4.22 -41.08
N ASP A 27 33.78 -4.37 -40.89
CA ASP A 27 34.32 -5.21 -39.82
C ASP A 27 33.86 -4.71 -38.44
N ARG A 28 33.89 -3.39 -38.22
CA ARG A 28 33.44 -2.76 -36.97
C ARG A 28 32.00 -3.10 -36.65
N HIS A 29 31.11 -3.00 -37.65
CA HIS A 29 29.71 -3.34 -37.45
C HIS A 29 29.49 -4.82 -37.20
N LEU A 30 30.15 -5.71 -37.94
CA LEU A 30 29.91 -7.14 -37.77
C LEU A 30 30.61 -7.72 -36.54
N LYS A 31 31.72 -7.14 -36.08
CA LYS A 31 32.42 -7.56 -34.86
C LYS A 31 31.54 -7.37 -33.61
N ASP A 32 30.77 -6.29 -33.56
CA ASP A 32 29.86 -6.04 -32.43
C ASP A 32 28.64 -6.98 -32.46
N LEU A 33 28.32 -7.55 -33.63
CA LEU A 33 27.15 -8.41 -33.80
C LEU A 33 27.45 -9.91 -33.65
N ILE A 34 28.69 -10.31 -33.94
CA ILE A 34 29.13 -11.70 -34.08
C ILE A 34 30.43 -11.89 -33.30
N SER A 35 30.41 -12.77 -32.30
CA SER A 35 31.58 -13.06 -31.47
C SER A 35 32.69 -13.78 -32.24
N ASN A 36 33.91 -13.70 -31.71
CA ASN A 36 35.04 -14.44 -32.27
C ASN A 36 34.90 -15.93 -31.96
N GLY A 37 35.18 -16.78 -32.94
CA GLY A 37 35.16 -18.22 -32.76
C GLY A 37 35.11 -18.98 -34.07
N ILE A 38 34.90 -20.29 -33.97
CA ILE A 38 34.58 -21.14 -35.14
C ILE A 38 33.07 -21.31 -35.27
N PHE A 39 32.57 -21.52 -36.48
CA PHE A 39 31.14 -21.82 -36.65
C PHE A 39 30.79 -23.20 -36.06
N ALA A 40 29.61 -23.29 -35.46
CA ALA A 40 29.14 -24.50 -34.81
C ALA A 40 29.00 -25.67 -35.80
N GLY A 41 29.51 -26.85 -35.45
CA GLY A 41 29.25 -28.10 -36.18
C GLY A 41 30.42 -29.09 -36.20
N GLY A 42 30.11 -30.37 -35.95
CA GLY A 42 30.95 -31.56 -36.14
C GLY A 42 32.46 -31.36 -36.38
N THR A 43 32.89 -31.62 -37.62
CA THR A 43 34.31 -31.61 -38.03
C THR A 43 34.81 -30.22 -38.47
N ASN A 44 34.04 -29.14 -38.23
CA ASN A 44 34.40 -27.79 -38.66
C ASN A 44 35.75 -27.36 -38.07
N LEU A 45 36.74 -27.15 -38.95
CA LEU A 45 38.12 -26.82 -38.55
C LEU A 45 38.69 -27.78 -37.49
N GLN A 46 38.29 -29.06 -37.54
CA GLN A 46 38.80 -30.06 -36.62
C GLN A 46 40.25 -30.39 -36.94
N VAL A 47 41.08 -30.49 -35.90
CA VAL A 47 42.46 -30.97 -36.02
C VAL A 47 42.49 -32.45 -35.65
N THR A 48 42.95 -33.28 -36.58
CA THR A 48 43.10 -34.73 -36.40
C THR A 48 44.53 -35.18 -36.68
N ALA A 49 44.91 -36.31 -36.11
CA ALA A 49 46.20 -36.93 -36.41
C ALA A 49 46.16 -37.55 -37.81
N ASP A 50 47.23 -37.36 -38.60
CA ASP A 50 47.42 -38.05 -39.88
C ASP A 50 47.64 -39.56 -39.69
N GLY A 51 48.03 -39.98 -38.47
CA GLY A 51 48.04 -41.37 -38.03
C GLY A 51 49.24 -42.20 -38.48
N SER A 52 50.11 -41.66 -39.35
CA SER A 52 51.28 -42.37 -39.88
C SER A 52 52.62 -41.64 -39.73
N GLY A 53 52.62 -40.36 -39.31
CA GLY A 53 53.84 -39.55 -39.23
C GLY A 53 53.74 -38.36 -38.28
N MET A 54 54.76 -37.49 -38.33
CA MET A 54 54.79 -36.22 -37.60
C MET A 54 53.99 -35.15 -38.33
N SER A 55 52.68 -35.34 -38.41
CA SER A 55 51.76 -34.47 -39.14
C SER A 55 50.38 -34.47 -38.50
N VAL A 56 49.70 -33.33 -38.64
CA VAL A 56 48.28 -33.18 -38.27
C VAL A 56 47.50 -32.65 -39.46
N VAL A 57 46.23 -32.99 -39.55
CA VAL A 57 45.33 -32.57 -40.61
C VAL A 57 44.27 -31.65 -40.01
N LEU A 58 44.14 -30.46 -40.58
CA LEU A 58 43.06 -29.53 -40.31
C LEU A 58 41.97 -29.72 -41.36
N ASP A 59 40.77 -30.08 -40.93
CA ASP A 59 39.61 -30.24 -41.80
C ASP A 59 39.10 -28.91 -42.37
N ILE A 60 38.24 -29.02 -43.37
CA ILE A 60 37.52 -27.88 -43.94
C ILE A 60 36.64 -27.20 -42.89
N GLY A 61 36.38 -25.91 -43.07
CA GLY A 61 35.51 -25.19 -42.17
C GLY A 61 35.68 -23.68 -42.19
N ALA A 62 34.95 -23.00 -41.31
CA ALA A 62 34.93 -21.55 -41.25
C ALA A 62 35.09 -21.02 -39.82
N ALA A 63 35.65 -19.82 -39.73
CA ALA A 63 35.81 -19.07 -38.49
C ALA A 63 35.47 -17.59 -38.68
N TRP A 64 35.16 -16.93 -37.57
CA TRP A 64 34.91 -15.50 -37.51
C TRP A 64 35.88 -14.84 -36.53
N ILE A 65 36.60 -13.82 -37.00
CA ILE A 65 37.58 -13.09 -36.18
C ILE A 65 37.46 -11.60 -36.44
N ASN A 66 37.08 -10.84 -35.42
CA ASN A 66 37.03 -9.38 -35.40
C ASN A 66 36.27 -8.78 -36.60
N GLY A 67 35.10 -9.36 -36.93
CA GLY A 67 34.27 -8.89 -38.05
C GLY A 67 34.66 -9.45 -39.42
N LYS A 68 35.66 -10.33 -39.48
CA LYS A 68 36.18 -10.92 -40.71
C LYS A 68 35.93 -12.42 -40.77
N HIS A 69 35.56 -12.89 -41.95
CA HIS A 69 35.29 -14.29 -42.24
C HIS A 69 36.54 -15.02 -42.73
N TYR A 70 36.79 -16.21 -42.18
CA TYR A 70 37.75 -17.18 -42.67
C TYR A 70 37.00 -18.41 -43.18
N LEU A 71 37.41 -18.91 -44.35
CA LEU A 71 36.90 -20.15 -44.93
C LEU A 71 38.09 -20.98 -45.42
N ASN A 72 38.13 -22.22 -44.96
CA ASN A 72 38.99 -23.27 -45.45
C ASN A 72 38.14 -24.28 -46.24
N ASP A 73 38.37 -24.41 -47.53
CA ASP A 73 37.60 -25.29 -48.44
C ASP A 73 38.29 -26.61 -48.75
N GLN A 74 39.54 -26.79 -48.30
CA GLN A 74 40.32 -28.01 -48.46
C GLN A 74 41.07 -28.38 -47.18
N ALA A 75 41.21 -29.67 -46.90
CA ALA A 75 41.97 -30.11 -45.73
C ALA A 75 43.44 -29.70 -45.85
N ILE A 76 44.00 -29.16 -44.77
CA ILE A 76 45.39 -28.67 -44.71
C ILE A 76 46.20 -29.60 -43.82
N THR A 77 47.26 -30.18 -44.36
CA THR A 77 48.22 -30.96 -43.57
C THR A 77 49.35 -30.08 -43.07
N PHE A 78 49.52 -30.02 -41.76
CA PHE A 78 50.64 -29.34 -41.12
C PHE A 78 51.73 -30.35 -40.78
N PRO A 79 52.93 -30.24 -41.38
CA PRO A 79 54.08 -31.02 -40.94
C PRO A 79 54.53 -30.49 -39.58
N ILE A 80 54.67 -31.39 -38.61
CA ILE A 80 55.16 -31.10 -37.27
C ILE A 80 56.64 -31.42 -37.22
N ASP A 81 57.44 -30.50 -36.68
CA ASP A 81 58.88 -30.72 -36.56
C ASP A 81 59.18 -31.91 -35.65
N ALA A 82 60.27 -32.62 -35.93
CA ALA A 82 60.72 -33.76 -35.14
C ALA A 82 60.79 -33.45 -33.63
N ALA A 83 60.48 -34.48 -32.83
CA ALA A 83 60.61 -34.43 -31.37
C ALA A 83 62.09 -34.46 -30.95
N ASP A 84 62.37 -33.90 -29.78
CA ASP A 84 63.68 -34.06 -29.14
C ASP A 84 63.77 -35.45 -28.46
N GLY A 85 64.97 -35.99 -28.28
CA GLY A 85 65.16 -37.30 -27.64
C GLY A 85 64.93 -37.30 -26.13
N THR A 86 64.93 -36.14 -25.48
CA THR A 86 64.89 -36.00 -24.01
C THR A 86 63.85 -34.99 -23.52
N LEU A 87 63.59 -33.92 -24.26
CA LEU A 87 62.69 -32.84 -23.87
C LEU A 87 61.33 -32.93 -24.56
N ASN A 88 60.29 -32.48 -23.86
CA ASN A 88 58.93 -32.38 -24.38
C ASN A 88 58.71 -31.04 -25.09
N ARG A 89 57.71 -30.96 -25.96
CA ARG A 89 57.25 -29.72 -26.62
C ARG A 89 55.73 -29.70 -26.70
N ALA A 90 55.13 -28.52 -26.66
CA ALA A 90 53.72 -28.33 -26.96
C ALA A 90 53.61 -27.32 -28.09
N ASP A 91 52.89 -27.66 -29.14
CA ASP A 91 52.67 -26.82 -30.31
C ASP A 91 51.19 -26.46 -30.43
N ARG A 92 50.86 -25.45 -31.23
CA ARG A 92 49.48 -24.98 -31.45
C ARG A 92 49.12 -24.94 -32.93
N ILE A 93 47.90 -25.33 -33.24
CA ILE A 93 47.28 -25.02 -34.54
C ILE A 93 46.28 -23.89 -34.33
N VAL A 94 46.51 -22.76 -34.99
CA VAL A 94 45.73 -21.53 -34.78
C VAL A 94 45.15 -21.02 -36.10
N ILE A 95 44.03 -20.33 -36.04
CA ILE A 95 43.60 -19.42 -37.11
C ILE A 95 44.06 -18.02 -36.72
N ARG A 96 44.94 -17.43 -37.54
CA ARG A 96 45.52 -16.11 -37.30
C ARG A 96 44.98 -15.09 -38.27
N LEU A 97 44.40 -14.03 -37.73
CA LEU A 97 44.16 -12.75 -38.40
C LEU A 97 45.44 -11.89 -38.28
N ASP A 98 45.98 -11.48 -39.42
CA ASP A 98 47.10 -10.54 -39.52
C ASP A 98 46.60 -9.23 -40.13
N THR A 99 46.64 -8.14 -39.36
CA THR A 99 46.10 -6.85 -39.81
C THR A 99 47.04 -6.14 -40.78
N ALA A 100 48.35 -6.26 -40.57
CA ALA A 100 49.38 -5.67 -41.43
C ALA A 100 49.47 -6.40 -42.79
N GLY A 101 49.48 -7.74 -42.73
CA GLY A 101 49.51 -8.64 -43.88
C GLY A 101 48.17 -8.78 -44.60
N ARG A 102 47.06 -8.37 -43.96
CA ARG A 102 45.69 -8.39 -44.50
C ARG A 102 45.22 -9.78 -44.93
N TYR A 103 45.42 -10.78 -44.07
CA TYR A 103 44.93 -12.14 -44.31
C TYR A 103 44.43 -12.80 -43.03
N ILE A 104 43.59 -13.82 -43.20
CA ILE A 104 43.33 -14.82 -42.15
C ILE A 104 43.80 -16.18 -42.68
N ARG A 105 44.65 -16.87 -41.93
CA ARG A 105 45.19 -18.17 -42.32
C ARG A 105 45.34 -19.10 -41.13
N ALA A 106 45.16 -20.39 -41.38
CA ALA A 106 45.57 -21.43 -40.45
C ALA A 106 47.11 -21.47 -40.37
N GLN A 107 47.66 -21.53 -39.16
CA GLN A 107 49.10 -21.53 -38.90
C GLN A 107 49.46 -22.54 -37.83
N TYR A 108 50.62 -23.17 -38.01
CA TYR A 108 51.29 -23.96 -36.99
C TYR A 108 52.22 -23.06 -36.18
N LYS A 109 52.01 -23.02 -34.86
CA LYS A 109 52.86 -22.35 -33.88
C LYS A 109 53.66 -23.38 -33.11
N LYS A 110 54.94 -23.43 -33.44
CA LYS A 110 55.93 -24.25 -32.74
C LYS A 110 56.21 -23.70 -31.34
N GLY A 111 56.20 -24.56 -30.33
CA GLY A 111 56.66 -24.26 -28.99
C GLY A 111 58.15 -24.49 -28.79
N THR A 112 58.55 -24.42 -27.53
CA THR A 112 59.94 -24.58 -27.11
C THR A 112 60.11 -25.91 -26.40
N PHE A 113 61.29 -26.51 -26.53
CA PHE A 113 61.62 -27.75 -25.83
C PHE A 113 61.84 -27.47 -24.34
N ALA A 114 61.16 -28.24 -23.48
CA ALA A 114 61.24 -28.11 -22.03
C ALA A 114 60.96 -29.44 -21.32
N SER A 115 61.41 -29.57 -20.07
CA SER A 115 61.07 -30.74 -19.24
C SER A 115 59.57 -30.82 -18.95
N THR A 116 58.93 -29.65 -18.76
CA THR A 116 57.48 -29.48 -18.73
C THR A 116 57.08 -28.60 -19.90
N ALA A 117 56.39 -29.17 -20.89
CA ALA A 117 55.99 -28.46 -22.09
C ALA A 117 54.91 -27.41 -21.77
N VAL A 118 55.07 -26.20 -22.32
CA VAL A 118 54.09 -25.10 -22.22
C VAL A 118 53.70 -24.67 -23.64
N PRO A 119 52.40 -24.61 -23.96
CA PRO A 119 51.94 -24.13 -25.27
C PRO A 119 52.34 -22.67 -25.52
N PRO A 120 52.65 -22.26 -26.76
CA PRO A 120 52.97 -20.86 -27.09
C PRO A 120 51.82 -19.90 -26.79
N ASP A 121 52.13 -18.70 -26.29
CA ASP A 121 51.13 -17.65 -26.05
C ASP A 121 50.41 -17.26 -27.35
N LEU A 122 49.11 -16.98 -27.26
CA LEU A 122 48.31 -16.50 -28.40
C LEU A 122 48.56 -15.00 -28.62
N GLN A 123 48.68 -14.60 -29.89
CA GLN A 123 48.69 -13.18 -30.24
C GLN A 123 47.25 -12.65 -30.26
N ARG A 124 46.97 -11.66 -29.40
CA ARG A 124 45.65 -11.01 -29.28
C ARG A 124 45.83 -9.51 -29.01
N ASP A 125 46.30 -8.80 -30.01
CA ASP A 125 46.63 -7.37 -29.94
C ASP A 125 46.12 -6.62 -31.19
N ALA A 126 46.61 -5.39 -31.40
CA ALA A 126 46.22 -4.57 -32.54
C ALA A 126 46.77 -5.08 -33.89
N ASP A 127 47.86 -5.84 -33.85
CA ASP A 127 48.59 -6.31 -35.04
C ASP A 127 48.11 -7.70 -35.49
N GLY A 128 47.52 -8.48 -34.58
CA GLY A 128 46.93 -9.77 -34.92
C GLY A 128 46.05 -10.37 -33.84
N TRP A 129 45.19 -11.29 -34.27
CA TRP A 129 44.30 -12.05 -33.39
C TRP A 129 44.31 -13.52 -33.75
N GLU A 130 44.52 -14.38 -32.75
CA GLU A 130 44.60 -15.83 -32.92
C GLU A 130 43.49 -16.57 -32.16
N LEU A 131 42.89 -17.54 -32.84
CA LEU A 131 42.01 -18.56 -32.26
C LEU A 131 42.74 -19.91 -32.23
N CYS A 132 42.80 -20.55 -31.06
CA CYS A 132 43.46 -21.84 -30.90
C CYS A 132 42.52 -23.00 -31.22
N LEU A 133 42.78 -23.75 -32.28
CA LEU A 133 41.97 -24.92 -32.63
C LEU A 133 42.35 -26.15 -31.83
N ALA A 134 43.66 -26.39 -31.66
CA ALA A 134 44.15 -27.51 -30.88
C ALA A 134 45.57 -27.28 -30.35
N ASP A 135 45.82 -27.84 -29.18
CA ASP A 135 47.15 -28.01 -28.61
C ASP A 135 47.69 -29.41 -28.97
N VAL A 136 48.89 -29.48 -29.52
CA VAL A 136 49.57 -30.73 -29.90
C VAL A 136 50.70 -30.99 -28.92
N SER A 137 50.55 -32.02 -28.10
CA SER A 137 51.57 -32.49 -27.17
C SER A 137 52.60 -33.37 -27.88
N ILE A 138 53.88 -33.07 -27.72
CA ILE A 138 54.98 -33.80 -28.34
C ILE A 138 55.93 -34.26 -27.23
N PRO A 139 55.69 -35.44 -26.64
CA PRO A 139 56.62 -36.04 -25.70
C PRO A 139 57.99 -36.33 -26.35
N ALA A 140 59.01 -36.42 -25.51
CA ALA A 140 60.35 -36.82 -25.94
C ALA A 140 60.30 -38.16 -26.72
N GLY A 141 61.02 -38.24 -27.85
CA GLY A 141 61.10 -39.44 -28.68
C GLY A 141 59.86 -39.77 -29.51
N THR A 142 58.88 -38.86 -29.61
CA THR A 142 57.68 -39.07 -30.44
C THR A 142 58.05 -39.17 -31.92
N THR A 143 57.60 -40.25 -32.58
CA THR A 143 57.85 -40.50 -34.02
C THR A 143 56.61 -40.36 -34.89
N ALA A 144 55.42 -40.29 -34.28
CA ALA A 144 54.16 -40.04 -34.97
C ALA A 144 53.17 -39.35 -34.04
N ILE A 145 52.43 -38.38 -34.56
CA ILE A 145 51.35 -37.73 -33.80
C ILE A 145 50.14 -38.66 -33.83
N THR A 146 49.63 -39.01 -32.65
CA THR A 146 48.40 -39.79 -32.50
C THR A 146 47.28 -38.87 -32.01
N GLN A 147 46.02 -39.28 -32.18
CA GLN A 147 44.88 -38.45 -31.76
C GLN A 147 44.92 -38.14 -30.25
N ALA A 148 45.48 -39.03 -29.42
CA ALA A 148 45.62 -38.84 -27.98
C ALA A 148 46.59 -37.71 -27.60
N LEU A 149 47.46 -37.29 -28.53
CA LEU A 149 48.40 -36.19 -28.35
C LEU A 149 47.81 -34.84 -28.78
N ILE A 150 46.58 -34.83 -29.32
CA ILE A 150 45.90 -33.63 -29.78
C ILE A 150 44.79 -33.31 -28.78
N THR A 151 44.89 -32.15 -28.15
CA THR A 151 43.85 -31.59 -27.28
C THR A 151 43.04 -30.59 -28.09
N ASP A 152 41.75 -30.88 -28.29
CA ASP A 152 40.84 -30.00 -29.01
C ASP A 152 40.42 -28.83 -28.11
N THR A 153 40.73 -27.60 -28.54
CA THR A 153 40.44 -26.37 -27.79
C THR A 153 39.33 -25.54 -28.44
N ARG A 154 38.66 -26.07 -29.48
CA ARG A 154 37.63 -25.34 -30.25
C ARG A 154 36.43 -24.90 -29.41
N LEU A 155 36.08 -25.67 -28.37
CA LEU A 155 34.97 -25.38 -27.46
C LEU A 155 35.38 -24.56 -26.23
N ASP A 156 36.67 -24.27 -26.08
CA ASP A 156 37.17 -23.43 -25.00
C ASP A 156 37.03 -21.96 -25.40
N ASN A 157 36.14 -21.25 -24.70
CA ASN A 157 35.83 -19.85 -24.95
C ASN A 157 37.00 -18.91 -24.66
N ASP A 158 37.96 -19.33 -23.82
CA ASP A 158 39.11 -18.49 -23.48
C ASP A 158 40.12 -18.45 -24.62
N VAL A 159 40.24 -19.51 -25.43
CA VAL A 159 41.26 -19.62 -26.49
C VAL A 159 40.69 -19.67 -27.92
N CYS A 160 39.44 -20.09 -28.11
CA CYS A 160 38.77 -20.13 -29.42
C CYS A 160 37.29 -19.77 -29.37
N GLY A 161 36.47 -20.66 -28.78
CA GLY A 161 35.02 -20.52 -28.70
C GLY A 161 34.27 -20.82 -30.00
N ILE A 162 32.95 -20.94 -29.84
CA ILE A 162 31.99 -21.05 -30.95
C ILE A 162 31.42 -19.66 -31.24
N VAL A 163 31.24 -19.34 -32.52
CA VAL A 163 30.58 -18.10 -32.96
C VAL A 163 29.16 -18.06 -32.40
N THR A 164 28.89 -17.04 -31.60
CA THR A 164 27.58 -16.66 -31.06
C THR A 164 27.17 -15.29 -31.62
N GLY A 165 25.85 -15.06 -31.77
CA GLY A 165 25.30 -13.75 -32.14
C GLY A 165 24.90 -12.91 -30.93
N LEU A 166 24.67 -11.60 -31.15
CA LEU A 166 24.29 -10.47 -30.28
C LEU A 166 23.60 -10.63 -28.91
N ILE A 167 23.09 -11.79 -28.51
CA ILE A 167 22.45 -11.96 -27.19
C ILE A 167 23.31 -12.87 -26.33
N ASP A 168 24.60 -12.56 -26.24
CA ASP A 168 25.33 -12.82 -25.00
C ASP A 168 25.10 -11.58 -24.12
N GLN A 169 24.35 -11.81 -23.04
CA GLN A 169 23.80 -10.88 -22.04
C GLN A 169 24.47 -9.51 -21.95
N VAL A 170 23.62 -8.46 -21.86
CA VAL A 170 24.02 -7.11 -21.43
C VAL A 170 24.99 -7.24 -20.26
N ASP A 171 26.22 -6.74 -20.43
CA ASP A 171 27.19 -6.62 -19.35
C ASP A 171 26.61 -5.68 -18.29
N THR A 172 25.91 -6.28 -17.34
CA THR A 172 25.22 -5.61 -16.24
C THR A 172 26.11 -5.53 -15.01
N SER A 173 27.38 -5.96 -15.08
CA SER A 173 28.31 -5.92 -13.95
C SER A 173 28.40 -4.51 -13.35
N THR A 174 28.57 -3.50 -14.21
CA THR A 174 28.57 -2.09 -13.81
C THR A 174 27.26 -1.62 -13.18
N PHE A 175 26.11 -2.11 -13.67
CA PHE A 175 24.80 -1.81 -13.11
C PHE A 175 24.57 -2.52 -11.76
N TYR A 176 25.03 -3.77 -11.63
CA TYR A 176 25.01 -4.53 -10.39
C TYR A 176 25.91 -3.89 -9.32
N ASP A 177 27.11 -3.43 -9.69
CA ASP A 177 28.04 -2.74 -8.78
C ASP A 177 27.42 -1.42 -8.28
N GLN A 178 26.77 -0.66 -9.16
CA GLN A 178 26.05 0.56 -8.76
C GLN A 178 24.90 0.25 -7.80
N ILE A 179 24.08 -0.77 -8.08
CA ILE A 179 22.98 -1.18 -7.20
C ILE A 179 23.51 -1.66 -5.84
N ALA A 180 24.61 -2.41 -5.81
CA ALA A 180 25.22 -2.87 -4.58
C ALA A 180 25.74 -1.69 -3.73
N SER A 181 26.37 -0.71 -4.39
CA SER A 181 26.80 0.55 -3.76
C SER A 181 25.62 1.35 -3.21
N ASP A 182 24.54 1.49 -3.98
CA ASP A 182 23.33 2.22 -3.56
C ASP A 182 22.65 1.53 -2.37
N LEU A 183 22.58 0.18 -2.37
CA LEU A 183 22.03 -0.59 -1.26
C LEU A 183 22.88 -0.46 0.00
N GLN A 184 24.21 -0.48 -0.13
CA GLN A 184 25.12 -0.27 0.99
C GLN A 184 24.96 1.15 1.56
N HIS A 185 24.88 2.15 0.69
CA HIS A 185 24.67 3.54 1.10
C HIS A 185 23.33 3.68 1.84
N PHE A 186 22.23 3.17 1.28
CA PHE A 186 20.92 3.17 1.94
C PHE A 186 20.99 2.54 3.33
N ARG A 187 21.57 1.34 3.47
CA ARG A 187 21.69 0.67 4.78
C ARG A 187 22.48 1.51 5.78
N SER A 188 23.64 2.04 5.36
CA SER A 188 24.50 2.84 6.23
C SER A 188 23.82 4.12 6.72
N THR A 189 23.11 4.82 5.84
CA THR A 189 22.37 6.03 6.19
C THR A 189 21.21 5.73 7.13
N ASN A 190 20.40 4.70 6.83
CA ASN A 190 19.26 4.35 7.68
C ASN A 190 19.69 3.84 9.07
N GLU A 191 20.79 3.08 9.15
CA GLU A 191 21.32 2.62 10.45
C GLU A 191 21.85 3.80 11.29
N ALA A 192 22.56 4.74 10.66
CA ALA A 192 23.02 5.95 11.31
C ALA A 192 21.85 6.84 11.78
N ASP A 193 20.87 7.08 10.91
CA ASP A 193 19.69 7.89 11.22
C ASP A 193 18.85 7.26 12.32
N PHE A 194 18.62 5.93 12.27
CA PHE A 194 17.90 5.22 13.32
C PHE A 194 18.65 5.27 14.66
N THR A 195 19.96 5.05 14.64
CA THR A 195 20.78 5.12 15.86
C THR A 195 20.77 6.53 16.45
N ALA A 196 20.88 7.56 15.61
CA ALA A 196 20.78 8.95 16.04
C ALA A 196 19.40 9.26 16.65
N TRP A 197 18.33 8.79 16.02
CA TRP A 197 16.96 8.93 16.54
C TRP A 197 16.77 8.21 17.88
N VAL A 198 17.22 6.96 18.02
CA VAL A 198 17.14 6.21 19.29
C VAL A 198 17.96 6.88 20.39
N ASN A 199 19.15 7.36 20.08
CA ASN A 199 19.98 8.07 21.04
C ASN A 199 19.31 9.39 21.48
N GLY A 200 18.72 10.13 20.54
CA GLY A 200 17.92 11.31 20.88
C GLY A 200 16.73 11.01 21.80
N LEU A 201 16.07 9.85 21.62
CA LEU A 201 15.02 9.41 22.56
C LEU A 201 15.57 9.07 23.94
N LYS A 202 16.73 8.42 24.03
CA LYS A 202 17.39 8.10 25.31
C LYS A 202 17.83 9.36 26.06
N ASP A 203 18.28 10.39 25.34
CA ASP A 203 18.65 11.67 25.95
C ASP A 203 17.42 12.40 26.53
N ILE A 204 16.23 12.21 25.94
CA ILE A 204 14.97 12.79 26.43
C ILE A 204 14.36 11.96 27.57
N LEU A 205 14.42 10.63 27.45
CA LEU A 205 13.95 9.65 28.43
C LEU A 205 15.14 9.09 29.21
N ASP A 206 15.88 9.97 29.87
CA ASP A 206 16.95 9.56 30.76
C ASP A 206 16.41 8.66 31.90
N ASP A 207 17.31 7.94 32.58
CA ASP A 207 16.95 6.95 33.59
C ASP A 207 16.04 7.53 34.69
N GLU A 208 16.24 8.81 35.04
CA GLU A 208 15.49 9.54 36.06
C GLU A 208 14.09 9.94 35.57
N THR A 209 13.97 10.41 34.33
CA THR A 209 12.70 10.78 33.69
C THR A 209 11.85 9.55 33.40
N ALA A 210 12.45 8.48 32.86
CA ALA A 210 11.78 7.20 32.62
C ALA A 210 11.28 6.57 33.93
N GLY A 211 12.08 6.62 34.99
CA GLY A 211 11.69 6.16 36.32
C GLY A 211 10.52 6.97 36.91
N ASN A 212 10.56 8.30 36.80
CA ASN A 212 9.48 9.16 37.25
C ASN A 212 8.16 8.92 36.50
N LEU A 213 8.21 8.73 35.19
CA LEU A 213 7.04 8.41 34.37
C LEU A 213 6.44 7.04 34.74
N LEU A 214 7.28 6.02 34.97
CA LEU A 214 6.82 4.72 35.41
C LEU A 214 6.10 4.79 36.77
N ASN A 215 6.63 5.58 37.71
CA ASN A 215 6.01 5.78 39.01
C ASN A 215 4.63 6.46 38.89
N LEU A 216 4.50 7.49 38.04
CA LEU A 216 3.22 8.15 37.77
C LEU A 216 2.19 7.21 37.12
N ILE A 217 2.59 6.41 36.13
CA ILE A 217 1.72 5.42 35.46
C ILE A 217 1.25 4.37 36.46
N THR A 218 2.17 3.87 37.30
CA THR A 218 1.84 2.88 38.32
C THR A 218 0.86 3.45 39.34
N SER A 219 1.10 4.69 39.80
CA SER A 219 0.20 5.40 40.71
C SER A 219 -1.21 5.54 40.10
N HIS A 220 -1.33 5.98 38.85
CA HIS A 220 -2.62 6.10 38.18
C HIS A 220 -3.31 4.77 37.91
N THR A 221 -2.56 3.73 37.55
CA THR A 221 -3.12 2.39 37.29
C THR A 221 -3.61 1.74 38.58
N SER A 222 -2.92 2.00 39.70
CA SER A 222 -3.32 1.55 41.04
C SER A 222 -4.44 2.37 41.66
N ASP A 223 -4.80 3.50 41.04
CA ASP A 223 -5.87 4.37 41.51
C ASP A 223 -7.23 3.71 41.27
N ALA A 224 -7.66 2.92 42.25
CA ALA A 224 -9.00 2.34 42.32
C ALA A 224 -10.01 3.28 43.02
N THR A 225 -9.66 4.56 43.21
CA THR A 225 -10.49 5.50 43.97
C THR A 225 -11.78 5.76 43.21
N VAL A 226 -12.89 5.27 43.75
CA VAL A 226 -14.21 5.49 43.17
C VAL A 226 -14.53 6.98 43.24
N HIS A 227 -14.74 7.64 42.09
CA HIS A 227 -15.04 9.08 42.01
C HIS A 227 -16.31 9.50 42.77
N LEU A 228 -17.15 8.53 43.14
CA LEU A 228 -18.32 8.72 44.00
C LEU A 228 -18.35 7.59 45.04
N GLN A 229 -18.09 7.94 46.29
CA GLN A 229 -18.18 7.00 47.41
C GLN A 229 -19.64 6.59 47.66
N ALA A 230 -19.85 5.46 48.34
CA ALA A 230 -21.20 4.94 48.60
C ALA A 230 -22.11 5.98 49.29
N GLY A 231 -21.58 6.70 50.28
CA GLY A 231 -22.33 7.76 50.96
C GLY A 231 -22.64 8.99 50.09
N GLU A 232 -21.86 9.26 49.05
CA GLU A 232 -22.14 10.35 48.09
C GLU A 232 -23.23 9.93 47.10
N ARG A 233 -23.23 8.66 46.68
CA ARG A 233 -24.34 8.08 45.89
C ARG A 233 -25.65 8.09 46.69
N GLU A 234 -25.60 7.82 47.98
CA GLU A 234 -26.76 7.90 48.87
C GLU A 234 -27.30 9.33 48.99
N LYS A 235 -26.42 10.34 49.13
CA LYS A 235 -26.81 11.76 49.12
C LYS A 235 -27.47 12.17 47.80
N ILE A 236 -26.91 11.75 46.66
CA ILE A 236 -27.48 12.04 45.34
C ILE A 236 -28.85 11.35 45.18
N ASN A 237 -28.96 10.08 45.57
CA ASN A 237 -30.22 9.34 45.51
C ASN A 237 -31.30 9.91 46.43
N GLY A 238 -30.92 10.45 47.60
CA GLY A 238 -31.84 11.14 48.50
C GLY A 238 -32.30 12.51 47.97
N ALA A 239 -31.46 13.20 47.21
CA ALA A 239 -31.81 14.48 46.58
C ALA A 239 -32.74 14.30 45.37
N VAL A 240 -32.63 13.17 44.65
CA VAL A 240 -33.58 12.80 43.60
C VAL A 240 -34.83 12.18 44.24
N GLN A 241 -35.75 13.02 44.73
CA GLN A 241 -37.06 12.57 45.20
C GLN A 241 -37.86 11.92 44.06
N LYS A 242 -37.67 10.62 43.83
CA LYS A 242 -38.65 9.81 43.11
C LYS A 242 -39.83 9.64 44.05
N ILE A 243 -40.92 10.39 43.86
CA ILE A 243 -42.21 9.93 44.37
C ILE A 243 -42.48 8.62 43.61
N PRO A 244 -42.48 7.46 44.26
CA PRO A 244 -42.78 6.22 43.56
C PRO A 244 -44.20 6.34 43.01
N ARG A 245 -44.41 5.99 41.73
CA ARG A 245 -45.76 5.66 41.26
C ARG A 245 -46.33 4.68 42.30
N ASP A 246 -47.46 5.04 42.90
CA ASP A 246 -48.32 4.13 43.68
C ASP A 246 -48.22 4.10 45.21
N THR A 247 -47.63 5.11 45.87
CA THR A 247 -47.58 5.15 47.36
C THR A 247 -48.52 6.17 48.02
N LEU A 248 -49.24 7.00 47.27
CA LEU A 248 -50.17 7.97 47.88
C LEU A 248 -51.47 7.31 48.33
N THR A 249 -51.82 7.53 49.60
CA THR A 249 -53.07 7.09 50.21
C THR A 249 -54.19 8.12 49.97
N ALA A 250 -55.45 7.75 50.24
CA ALA A 250 -56.56 8.70 50.17
C ALA A 250 -56.37 9.92 51.08
N ASP A 251 -55.69 9.74 52.22
CA ASP A 251 -55.36 10.82 53.15
C ASP A 251 -54.32 11.77 52.55
N ASP A 252 -53.32 11.25 51.83
CA ASP A 252 -52.34 12.08 51.12
C ASP A 252 -53.01 12.92 50.03
N TYR A 253 -53.92 12.32 49.25
CA TYR A 253 -54.70 13.06 48.25
C TYR A 253 -55.58 14.13 48.87
N ASN A 254 -56.13 13.87 50.06
CA ASN A 254 -56.97 14.81 50.79
C ASN A 254 -56.18 15.75 51.73
N ASN A 255 -54.85 15.68 51.77
CA ASN A 255 -54.01 16.59 52.54
C ASN A 255 -53.66 17.84 51.72
N PRO A 256 -54.32 18.99 51.95
CA PRO A 256 -54.03 20.21 51.19
C PRO A 256 -52.64 20.78 51.49
N SER A 257 -52.01 20.37 52.59
CA SER A 257 -50.66 20.77 53.01
C SER A 257 -49.59 19.77 52.56
N TYR A 258 -49.87 18.89 51.59
CA TYR A 258 -48.87 17.97 51.07
C TYR A 258 -47.68 18.77 50.49
N PRO A 259 -46.44 18.50 50.95
CA PRO A 259 -45.34 19.46 50.85
C PRO A 259 -44.76 19.63 49.44
N ILE A 260 -45.06 18.72 48.51
CA ILE A 260 -44.49 18.68 47.17
C ILE A 260 -45.59 18.48 46.13
N SER A 261 -45.45 19.14 44.97
CA SER A 261 -46.27 18.81 43.80
C SER A 261 -46.04 17.37 43.38
N TYR A 262 -47.08 16.68 42.95
CA TYR A 262 -47.00 15.28 42.54
C TYR A 262 -47.88 14.97 41.34
N GLU A 263 -47.56 13.86 40.68
CA GLU A 263 -48.32 13.32 39.56
C GLU A 263 -48.38 11.78 39.69
N THR A 264 -49.56 11.23 39.97
CA THR A 264 -49.76 9.80 40.28
C THR A 264 -51.21 9.37 39.99
N ALA A 265 -51.51 8.07 39.95
CA ALA A 265 -52.86 7.55 39.74
C ALA A 265 -53.50 7.04 41.04
N THR A 266 -54.84 7.03 41.12
CA THR A 266 -55.58 6.51 42.28
C THR A 266 -55.41 5.01 42.50
N ASN A 267 -54.97 4.27 41.48
CA ASN A 267 -54.62 2.83 41.49
C ASN A 267 -55.72 1.84 41.89
N SER A 268 -56.86 2.32 42.37
CA SER A 268 -58.07 1.55 42.62
C SER A 268 -59.30 2.47 42.58
N PRO A 269 -60.47 1.97 42.12
CA PRO A 269 -61.74 2.68 42.23
C PRO A 269 -62.11 3.07 43.67
N SER A 270 -61.67 2.29 44.67
CA SER A 270 -61.94 2.60 46.08
C SER A 270 -61.27 3.89 46.55
N ILE A 271 -60.07 4.20 46.06
CA ILE A 271 -59.36 5.44 46.40
C ILE A 271 -60.05 6.63 45.75
N ALA A 272 -60.51 6.50 44.50
CA ALA A 272 -61.27 7.56 43.83
C ALA A 272 -62.55 7.93 44.61
N VAL A 273 -63.29 6.93 45.07
CA VAL A 273 -64.48 7.16 45.92
C VAL A 273 -64.09 7.80 47.25
N ALA A 274 -63.02 7.34 47.90
CA ALA A 274 -62.55 7.88 49.18
C ALA A 274 -62.13 9.35 49.11
N ILE A 275 -61.69 9.82 47.94
CA ILE A 275 -61.33 11.24 47.71
C ILE A 275 -62.49 12.07 47.12
N GLY A 276 -63.68 11.48 46.97
CA GLY A 276 -64.90 12.17 46.51
C GLY A 276 -65.06 12.26 44.99
N LEU A 277 -64.33 11.44 44.22
CA LEU A 277 -64.58 11.24 42.78
C LEU A 277 -65.56 10.08 42.57
N PRO A 278 -66.19 9.97 41.38
CA PRO A 278 -66.91 8.77 41.00
C PRO A 278 -66.01 7.52 41.02
N SER A 279 -66.63 6.34 41.10
CA SER A 279 -65.89 5.07 41.06
C SER A 279 -65.19 4.90 39.71
N GLY A 280 -63.86 4.89 39.72
CA GLY A 280 -63.02 4.79 38.53
C GLY A 280 -61.54 4.91 38.87
N ILE A 281 -60.66 4.74 37.88
CA ILE A 281 -59.22 5.00 38.05
C ILE A 281 -58.92 6.35 37.44
N TYR A 282 -58.21 7.21 38.17
CA TYR A 282 -57.90 8.56 37.72
C TYR A 282 -56.40 8.81 37.78
N HIS A 283 -55.86 9.47 36.77
CA HIS A 283 -54.54 10.11 36.84
C HIS A 283 -54.70 11.48 37.46
N ILE A 284 -54.00 11.71 38.57
CA ILE A 284 -54.13 12.91 39.39
C ILE A 284 -52.81 13.68 39.40
N LYS A 285 -52.92 14.97 39.09
CA LYS A 285 -51.84 15.93 39.27
C LYS A 285 -52.21 16.92 40.37
N TYR A 286 -51.31 17.08 41.33
CA TYR A 286 -51.38 18.12 42.35
C TYR A 286 -50.28 19.14 42.12
N GLN A 287 -50.67 20.41 42.05
CA GLN A 287 -49.75 21.53 42.09
C GLN A 287 -49.92 22.26 43.42
N SER A 288 -48.88 22.24 44.24
CA SER A 288 -48.80 23.08 45.43
C SER A 288 -48.52 24.54 45.02
N TYR A 289 -49.27 25.47 45.57
CA TYR A 289 -49.08 26.91 45.41
C TYR A 289 -48.74 27.49 46.78
N LEU A 290 -47.45 27.68 47.06
CA LEU A 290 -46.92 28.19 48.33
C LEU A 290 -47.14 27.19 49.50
N ALA A 291 -46.18 27.10 50.41
CA ALA A 291 -46.11 26.10 51.48
C ALA A 291 -47.24 26.14 52.54
N SER A 292 -48.34 26.83 52.28
CA SER A 292 -49.38 27.22 53.24
C SER A 292 -50.77 26.62 52.93
N GLY A 293 -50.81 25.49 52.22
CA GLY A 293 -52.04 24.71 52.02
C GLY A 293 -52.96 25.20 50.89
N TYR A 294 -52.43 26.01 49.96
CA TYR A 294 -53.11 26.33 48.70
C TYR A 294 -52.58 25.43 47.59
N GLY A 295 -53.47 24.93 46.76
CA GLY A 295 -53.09 24.12 45.63
C GLY A 295 -54.28 23.65 44.83
N ALA A 296 -53.98 23.11 43.65
CA ALA A 296 -54.98 22.62 42.73
C ALA A 296 -54.73 21.14 42.43
N GLN A 297 -55.80 20.37 42.39
CA GLN A 297 -55.77 19.00 41.89
C GLN A 297 -56.61 18.89 40.63
N MET A 298 -56.07 18.15 39.67
CA MET A 298 -56.70 17.74 38.43
C MET A 298 -56.74 16.22 38.41
N ALA A 299 -57.89 15.64 38.06
CA ALA A 299 -58.07 14.21 37.89
C ALA A 299 -58.68 13.91 36.52
N ILE A 300 -57.98 13.11 35.71
CA ILE A 300 -58.46 12.63 34.41
C ILE A 300 -58.78 11.15 34.55
N GLU A 301 -60.01 10.76 34.17
CA GLU A 301 -60.41 9.36 34.20
C GLU A 301 -59.56 8.53 33.23
N LEU A 302 -59.20 7.32 33.65
CA LEU A 302 -58.45 6.34 32.87
C LEU A 302 -59.38 5.21 32.39
N GLY A 303 -59.02 4.56 31.28
CA GLY A 303 -59.78 3.43 30.72
C GLY A 303 -60.74 3.85 29.61
N SER A 304 -61.95 3.28 29.57
CA SER A 304 -62.92 3.47 28.48
C SER A 304 -63.40 4.91 28.30
N ASN A 305 -63.19 5.77 29.31
CA ASN A 305 -63.53 7.19 29.32
C ASN A 305 -62.27 8.08 29.35
N TYR A 306 -61.13 7.58 28.89
CA TYR A 306 -59.86 8.32 28.94
C TYR A 306 -60.00 9.69 28.25
N GLY A 307 -59.76 10.76 29.00
CA GLY A 307 -59.83 12.14 28.49
C GLY A 307 -61.24 12.70 28.29
N THR A 308 -62.31 11.95 28.54
CA THR A 308 -63.69 12.46 28.43
C THR A 308 -64.18 13.09 29.74
N ASN A 309 -63.72 12.56 30.88
CA ASN A 309 -64.07 13.06 32.19
C ASN A 309 -62.83 13.68 32.87
N LEU A 310 -62.83 15.01 32.96
CA LEU A 310 -61.84 15.80 33.68
C LEU A 310 -62.50 16.45 34.89
N TYR A 311 -61.90 16.24 36.05
CA TYR A 311 -62.32 16.82 37.32
C TYR A 311 -61.24 17.74 37.87
N ILE A 312 -61.67 18.83 38.49
CA ILE A 312 -60.79 19.77 39.18
C ILE A 312 -61.32 20.05 40.58
N ARG A 313 -60.40 20.27 41.52
CA ARG A 313 -60.69 20.84 42.83
C ARG A 313 -59.55 21.73 43.29
N ASN A 314 -59.86 22.68 44.16
CA ASN A 314 -58.89 23.59 44.76
C ASN A 314 -58.92 23.46 46.28
N SER A 315 -57.80 23.75 46.93
CA SER A 315 -57.73 23.85 48.39
C SER A 315 -57.67 25.31 48.83
N ASN A 316 -58.23 25.56 50.02
CA ASN A 316 -58.11 26.84 50.72
C ASN A 316 -57.53 26.57 52.12
N ARG A 317 -56.19 26.54 52.20
CA ARG A 317 -55.38 26.24 53.40
C ARG A 317 -55.55 24.83 53.96
N LEU A 318 -56.70 24.54 54.57
CA LEU A 318 -56.90 23.30 55.34
C LEU A 318 -58.00 22.40 54.78
N THR A 319 -58.71 22.84 53.75
CA THR A 319 -59.83 22.08 53.18
C THR A 319 -59.78 22.04 51.66
N TRP A 320 -60.08 20.88 51.08
CA TRP A 320 -60.35 20.72 49.65
C TRP A 320 -61.80 21.09 49.33
N SER A 321 -62.01 21.74 48.19
CA SER A 321 -63.33 21.83 47.57
C SER A 321 -63.79 20.46 47.10
N ALA A 322 -65.10 20.27 46.92
CA ALA A 322 -65.61 19.13 46.18
C ALA A 322 -65.03 19.10 44.76
N TRP A 323 -64.86 17.89 44.22
CA TRP A 323 -64.49 17.71 42.81
C TRP A 323 -65.60 18.23 41.92
N ARG A 324 -65.22 18.99 40.89
CA ARG A 324 -66.15 19.46 39.86
C ARG A 324 -65.71 18.97 38.50
N LYS A 325 -66.64 18.40 37.75
CA LYS A 325 -66.40 18.01 36.36
C LYS A 325 -66.32 19.26 35.50
N VAL A 326 -65.28 19.36 34.68
CA VAL A 326 -65.04 20.56 33.86
C VAL A 326 -66.13 20.75 32.80
N SER A 327 -66.70 19.68 32.27
CA SER A 327 -67.82 19.73 31.31
C SER A 327 -69.09 20.39 31.86
N ASP A 328 -69.24 20.46 33.18
CA ASP A 328 -70.47 20.90 33.84
C ASP A 328 -70.41 22.40 34.23
N GLY A 329 -69.50 23.17 33.60
CA GLY A 329 -69.37 24.61 33.78
C GLY A 329 -68.23 25.08 34.71
N GLY A 330 -67.35 24.17 35.18
CA GLY A 330 -66.14 24.50 35.94
C GLY A 330 -66.35 25.21 37.29
N LEU A 331 -65.25 25.57 37.97
CA LEU A 331 -65.28 26.36 39.21
C LEU A 331 -65.94 27.72 38.91
N SER A 332 -67.14 27.92 39.45
CA SER A 332 -68.06 29.03 39.17
C SER A 332 -67.58 30.38 39.70
N ALA A 333 -66.44 30.87 39.22
CA ALA A 333 -65.93 32.20 39.55
C ALA A 333 -65.48 33.04 38.34
N ASN A 334 -65.44 32.50 37.11
CA ASN A 334 -65.14 33.35 35.94
C ASN A 334 -65.58 32.81 34.56
N THR A 335 -66.69 32.08 34.48
CA THR A 335 -67.34 31.72 33.20
C THR A 335 -68.53 32.65 32.98
N THR A 336 -68.31 33.82 32.36
CA THR A 336 -69.40 34.59 31.74
C THR A 336 -69.93 33.79 30.55
N SER A 337 -70.95 32.96 30.77
CA SER A 337 -71.75 32.42 29.66
C SER A 337 -72.47 33.59 28.99
N ILE A 338 -72.09 33.91 27.74
CA ILE A 338 -72.70 34.94 26.87
C ILE A 338 -74.10 34.47 26.37
N ALA A 339 -74.87 33.80 27.21
CA ALA A 339 -76.18 33.25 26.86
C ALA A 339 -77.35 34.13 27.33
N SER A 340 -77.10 35.12 28.18
CA SER A 340 -78.16 35.94 28.80
C SER A 340 -78.14 37.43 28.42
N ALA A 341 -77.31 37.86 27.47
CA ALA A 341 -77.20 39.27 27.05
C ALA A 341 -77.60 39.54 25.59
N LEU A 342 -78.12 38.55 24.85
CA LEU A 342 -78.59 38.73 23.47
C LEU A 342 -80.12 38.60 23.40
N THR A 343 -80.85 39.60 23.87
CA THR A 343 -82.24 39.79 23.45
C THR A 343 -82.23 40.39 22.04
N LEU A 344 -82.25 39.55 21.01
CA LEU A 344 -82.61 40.02 19.67
C LEU A 344 -84.12 40.25 19.66
N SER A 345 -84.52 41.52 19.62
CA SER A 345 -85.89 41.96 19.39
C SER A 345 -86.46 41.29 18.13
N THR A 346 -87.62 40.63 18.26
CA THR A 346 -88.38 40.05 17.15
C THR A 346 -89.30 41.07 16.47
N ALA A 347 -89.11 42.37 16.70
CA ALA A 347 -89.83 43.42 16.00
C ALA A 347 -89.20 43.65 14.62
N ALA A 348 -90.00 43.46 13.56
CA ALA A 348 -89.55 43.65 12.17
C ALA A 348 -89.12 45.11 11.92
N PRO A 349 -87.89 45.38 11.43
CA PRO A 349 -87.55 46.69 10.89
C PRO A 349 -88.29 46.88 9.56
N THR A 350 -89.27 47.79 9.53
CA THR A 350 -90.15 48.13 8.41
C THR A 350 -89.54 49.14 7.43
N SER A 351 -88.23 49.11 7.17
CA SER A 351 -87.64 50.03 6.20
C SER A 351 -86.60 49.36 5.30
N THR A 352 -86.98 49.28 4.03
CA THR A 352 -86.14 48.97 2.88
C THR A 352 -85.02 50.01 2.77
N LEU A 353 -83.76 49.60 2.90
CA LEU A 353 -82.61 50.41 2.49
C LEU A 353 -81.92 49.71 1.31
N ALA A 354 -81.71 50.51 0.27
CA ALA A 354 -81.33 50.11 -1.08
C ALA A 354 -79.87 49.62 -1.19
N ALA A 355 -79.60 48.84 -2.24
CA ALA A 355 -78.27 48.32 -2.55
C ALA A 355 -77.25 49.47 -2.72
N GLY A 356 -76.15 49.43 -1.95
CA GLY A 356 -74.97 50.26 -2.18
C GLY A 356 -74.52 51.26 -1.09
N LYS A 357 -75.08 51.25 0.13
CA LYS A 357 -74.59 52.03 1.27
C LYS A 357 -74.85 51.28 2.58
N LEU A 358 -74.01 51.24 3.60
CA LEU A 358 -72.65 51.74 3.82
C LEU A 358 -72.10 50.83 4.95
N TRP A 359 -70.93 50.21 4.77
CA TRP A 359 -70.08 49.97 5.93
C TRP A 359 -69.50 51.34 6.29
N GLY A 360 -70.09 51.99 7.29
CA GLY A 360 -69.55 53.21 7.91
C GLY A 360 -68.49 52.80 8.92
N VAL A 361 -67.21 52.99 8.62
CA VAL A 361 -66.44 54.16 9.04
C VAL A 361 -66.26 54.17 10.57
N TYR A 362 -65.10 53.68 11.00
CA TYR A 362 -64.44 54.26 12.16
C TYR A 362 -63.50 55.34 11.63
N ASP A 363 -63.86 56.59 11.86
CA ASP A 363 -62.94 57.71 12.04
C ASP A 363 -63.56 58.65 13.07
N ALA A 364 -63.03 58.57 14.30
CA ALA A 364 -62.73 59.64 15.25
C ALA A 364 -62.07 59.00 16.49
#